data_AF-A0A257YG37-F1
#
_entry.id   AF-A0A257YG37-F1
#
_cell.length_a   1.000
_cell.length_b   1.000
_cell.length_c   1.000
_cell.angle_alpha   90.00
_cell.angle_beta   90.00
_cell.angle_gamma   90.00
#
_symmetry.space_group_name_H-M   'P 1'
#
loop_
_entity.id
_entity.type
_entity.pdbx_description
1 polymer ?
#
loop_
_entity_poly.entity_id
_entity_poly.type
_entity_poly.pdbx_seq_one_letter_code
_entity_poly.pdbx_strand_id
1 'polypeptide(L)' 'MKKSDIALLILLVSVIGLAVYFAGNAFFSQQTKTPVKVETATAISNIVTDPSPKVFNDQSVNPTVPITIGNGQPN' A
#
# COMPACT_ATOMS: atom_id res chain seq x y z
N MET A 1 -61.65 8.08 6.00
CA MET A 1 -60.77 8.45 7.13
C MET A 1 -61.13 9.85 7.55
N LYS A 2 -61.37 10.09 8.84
CA LYS A 2 -61.60 11.45 9.34
C LYS A 2 -60.29 12.24 9.13
N LYS A 3 -60.36 13.55 8.95
CA LYS A 3 -59.16 14.40 8.80
C LYS A 3 -58.17 14.19 9.96
N SER A 4 -58.70 13.88 11.15
CA SER A 4 -57.94 13.48 12.34
C SER A 4 -57.13 12.19 12.15
N ASP A 5 -57.69 11.17 11.49
CA ASP A 5 -57.02 9.88 11.29
C ASP A 5 -55.83 10.03 10.35
N ILE A 6 -55.97 10.88 9.32
CA ILE A 6 -54.89 11.22 8.39
C ILE A 6 -53.80 12.05 9.08
N ALA A 7 -54.17 13.02 9.91
CA ALA A 7 -53.21 13.82 10.67
C ALA A 7 -52.40 12.95 11.65
N LEU A 8 -53.07 12.01 12.32
CA LEU A 8 -52.42 11.06 13.23
C LEU A 8 -51.45 10.13 12.49
N LEU A 9 -51.85 9.64 11.31
CA LEU A 9 -50.99 8.78 10.48
C LEU A 9 -49.72 9.53 10.03
N ILE A 10 -49.87 10.76 9.55
CA ILE A 10 -48.73 11.60 9.12
C ILE A 10 -47.78 11.84 10.30
N LEU A 11 -48.32 12.15 11.48
CA LEU A 11 -47.53 12.35 12.69
C LEU A 11 -46.72 11.09 13.04
N LEU A 12 -47.37 9.92 13.02
CA LEU A 12 -46.73 8.64 13.34
C LEU A 12 -45.61 8.30 12.35
N VAL A 13 -45.87 8.45 11.05
CA VAL A 13 -44.86 8.22 10.00
C VAL A 13 -43.68 9.19 10.13
N SER A 14 -43.95 10.45 10.46
CA SER A 14 -42.89 11.45 10.65
C SER A 14 -41.99 11.12 11.84
N VAL A 15 -42.57 10.72 12.99
CA VAL A 15 -41.81 10.37 14.19
C VAL A 15 -40.97 9.11 13.96
N ILE A 16 -41.55 8.09 13.32
CA ILE A 16 -40.84 6.85 12.99
C ILE A 16 -39.72 7.12 11.98
N GLY A 17 -39.99 7.91 10.93
CA GLY A 17 -38.98 8.27 9.94
C GLY A 17 -37.78 8.99 10.56
N LEU A 18 -38.04 9.92 11.49
CA LEU A 18 -36.98 10.61 12.22
C LEU A 18 -36.16 9.65 13.08
N ALA A 19 -36.83 8.77 13.83
CA ALA A 19 -36.17 7.77 14.68
C ALA A 19 -35.29 6.81 13.86
N VAL A 20 -35.78 6.34 12.71
CA VAL A 20 -35.04 5.45 11.80
C VAL A 20 -33.83 6.17 11.20
N TYR A 21 -33.93 7.45 10.85
CA TYR A 21 -32.79 8.22 10.34
C TYR A 21 -31.66 8.30 11.37
N PHE A 22 -31.97 8.63 12.62
CA PHE A 22 -30.97 8.70 13.69
C PHE A 22 -30.40 7.33 14.06
N ALA A 23 -31.25 6.30 14.15
CA ALA A 23 -30.81 4.94 14.41
C ALA A 23 -29.90 4.44 13.27
N GLY A 24 -30.31 4.62 12.02
CA GLY A 24 -29.52 4.28 10.85
C GLY A 24 -28.17 5.00 10.84
N ASN A 25 -28.15 6.31 11.10
CA ASN A 25 -26.88 7.03 11.15
C ASN A 25 -25.97 6.52 12.28
N ALA A 26 -26.52 6.16 13.45
CA ALA A 26 -25.74 5.61 14.56
C ALA A 26 -25.17 4.21 14.26
N PHE A 27 -25.96 3.33 13.63
CA PHE A 27 -25.52 1.98 13.27
C PHE A 27 -24.59 1.95 12.05
N PHE A 28 -24.83 2.81 11.04
CA PHE A 28 -24.08 2.80 9.78
C PHE A 28 -22.92 3.80 9.72
N SER A 29 -22.86 4.85 10.57
CA SER A 29 -21.68 5.75 10.63
C SER A 29 -20.41 5.03 11.10
N GLN A 30 -20.53 3.85 11.72
CA GLN A 30 -19.40 3.01 12.10
C GLN A 30 -18.89 2.10 10.99
N GLN A 31 -19.39 2.24 9.75
CA GLN A 31 -18.61 1.87 8.57
C GLN A 31 -17.49 2.89 8.34
N THR A 32 -16.70 3.16 9.39
CA THR A 32 -15.35 3.68 9.25
C THR A 32 -14.58 2.61 8.51
N LYS A 33 -14.62 2.72 7.16
CA LYS A 33 -13.64 2.22 6.20
C LYS A 33 -12.70 1.25 6.88
N THR A 34 -13.12 -0.01 7.08
CA THR A 34 -12.20 -1.01 7.62
C THR A 34 -11.02 -0.93 6.69
N PRO A 35 -9.86 -0.40 7.11
CA PRO A 35 -8.78 -0.18 6.18
C PRO A 35 -8.37 -1.59 5.81
N VAL A 36 -8.77 -2.03 4.61
CA VAL A 36 -8.37 -3.31 4.07
C VAL A 36 -6.86 -3.28 4.18
N LYS A 37 -6.31 -4.17 5.01
CA LYS A 37 -4.88 -4.24 5.26
C LYS A 37 -4.25 -4.71 3.96
N VAL A 38 -3.96 -3.76 3.09
CA VAL A 38 -3.24 -4.00 1.84
C VAL A 38 -1.77 -4.07 2.19
N GLU A 39 -1.08 -5.02 1.58
CA GLU A 39 0.37 -5.10 1.65
C GLU A 39 0.95 -3.83 1.02
N THR A 40 1.43 -2.90 1.85
CA THR A 40 2.14 -1.72 1.39
C THR A 40 3.56 -2.12 1.04
N ALA A 41 3.97 -1.89 -0.21
CA ALA A 41 5.33 -2.17 -0.66
C ALA A 41 6.36 -1.43 0.21
N THR A 42 7.37 -2.14 0.69
CA THR A 42 8.52 -1.54 1.37
C THR A 42 9.30 -0.67 0.40
N ALA A 43 9.65 0.54 0.84
CA ALA A 43 10.47 1.44 0.04
C ALA A 43 11.82 0.79 -0.26
N ILE A 44 12.20 0.75 -1.53
CA ILE A 44 13.52 0.28 -1.95
C ILE A 44 14.52 1.35 -1.51
N SER A 45 15.52 0.95 -0.72
CA SER A 45 16.58 1.83 -0.27
C SER A 45 17.42 2.28 -1.48
N ASN A 46 17.66 3.58 -1.61
CA ASN A 46 18.58 4.14 -2.61
C ASN A 46 20.05 4.06 -2.18
N ILE A 47 20.34 3.37 -1.07
CA ILE A 47 21.70 3.21 -0.56
C ILE A 47 22.42 2.18 -1.43
N VAL A 48 23.32 2.66 -2.27
CA VAL A 48 24.29 1.83 -2.98
C VAL A 48 25.53 1.74 -2.11
N THR A 49 25.87 0.52 -1.65
CA THR A 49 27.12 0.28 -0.92
C THR A 49 28.28 0.20 -1.90
N ASP A 50 29.36 0.90 -1.59
CA ASP A 50 30.58 0.83 -2.39
C ASP A 50 31.15 -0.60 -2.44
N PRO A 51 31.72 -1.01 -3.57
CA PRO A 51 32.33 -2.33 -3.72
C PRO A 51 33.50 -2.51 -2.74
N SER A 52 33.66 -3.74 -2.24
CA SER A 52 34.72 -4.05 -1.28
C SER A 52 36.11 -3.79 -1.89
N PRO A 53 36.96 -2.97 -1.26
CA PRO A 53 38.30 -2.67 -1.78
C PRO A 53 39.22 -3.90 -1.74
N LYS A 54 38.87 -4.94 -0.97
CA LYS A 54 39.60 -6.22 -0.97
C LYS A 54 39.48 -6.95 -2.31
N VAL A 55 38.37 -6.76 -3.03
CA VAL A 55 38.06 -7.46 -4.28
C VAL A 55 38.16 -6.51 -5.48
N PHE A 56 37.77 -5.26 -5.30
CA PHE A 56 37.82 -4.21 -6.33
C PHE A 56 38.97 -3.26 -6.01
N ASN A 57 40.18 -3.65 -6.41
CA ASN A 57 41.37 -2.82 -6.32
C ASN A 57 42.21 -2.90 -7.59
N ASP A 58 43.11 -1.94 -7.75
CA ASP A 58 43.99 -1.81 -8.93
C ASP A 58 45.00 -2.95 -9.07
N GLN A 59 45.18 -3.76 -8.03
CA GLN A 59 46.07 -4.93 -8.02
C GLN A 59 45.32 -6.23 -8.35
N SER A 60 44.01 -6.17 -8.55
CA SER A 60 43.17 -7.35 -8.84
C SER A 60 43.28 -7.74 -10.31
N VAL A 61 43.39 -9.04 -10.58
CA VAL A 61 43.43 -9.56 -11.95
C VAL A 61 42.06 -9.33 -12.59
N ASN A 62 42.02 -8.64 -13.73
CA ASN A 62 40.79 -8.48 -14.51
C ASN A 62 40.58 -9.70 -15.43
N PRO A 63 39.66 -10.62 -15.11
CA PRO A 63 39.43 -11.82 -15.91
C PRO A 63 38.73 -11.53 -17.24
N THR A 64 38.23 -10.30 -17.47
CA THR A 64 37.59 -9.92 -18.73
C THR A 64 38.60 -9.53 -19.81
N VAL A 65 39.89 -9.44 -19.46
CA VAL A 65 40.96 -9.15 -20.42
C VAL A 65 41.55 -10.47 -20.91
N PRO A 66 41.58 -10.72 -22.23
CA PRO A 66 42.20 -11.92 -22.78
C PRO A 66 43.70 -11.92 -22.50
N ILE A 67 44.19 -12.96 -21.83
CA ILE A 67 45.62 -13.20 -21.65
C ILE A 67 46.17 -13.97 -22.85
N THR A 68 47.29 -13.50 -23.42
CA THR A 68 48.02 -14.22 -24.47
C THR A 68 49.17 -14.99 -23.81
N ILE A 69 49.08 -16.32 -23.75
CA ILE A 69 50.16 -17.18 -23.31
C ILE A 69 50.98 -17.57 -24.55
N GLY A 70 52.26 -17.17 -24.61
CA GLY A 70 53.20 -17.70 -25.63
C GLY A 70 54.03 -16.71 -26.46
N ASN A 71 54.20 -15.45 -26.09
CA ASN A 71 55.07 -14.54 -26.86
C ASN A 71 56.56 -14.69 -26.47
N GLY A 72 57.17 -15.77 -26.96
CA GLY A 72 58.55 -15.82 -27.48
C GLY A 72 59.74 -15.56 -26.55
N GLN A 73 60.30 -16.63 -25.97
CA GLN A 73 61.76 -16.77 -25.89
C GLN A 73 62.13 -18.15 -26.47
N PRO A 74 62.63 -18.22 -27.72
CA PRO A 74 63.25 -19.43 -28.23
C PRO A 74 64.65 -19.58 -27.59
N ASN A 75 64.96 -20.78 -27.11
CA ASN A 75 66.35 -21.19 -26.89
C ASN A 75 67.07 -21.32 -28.24
#